data_AF-A0A0P9MV42-F1
#
_entry.id   AF-A0A0P9MV42-F1
#
_cell.length_a   1.000
_cell.length_b   1.000
_cell.length_c   1.000
_cell.angle_alpha   90.00
_cell.angle_beta   90.00
_cell.angle_gamma   90.00
#
_symmetry.space_group_name_H-M   'P 1'
#
loop_
_entity.id
_entity.type
_entity.pdbx_description
1 polymer ?
#
loop_
_entity_poly.entity_id
_entity_poly.type
_entity_poly.pdbx_seq_one_letter_code
_entity_poly.pdbx_strand_id
1 'polypeptide(L)' 'MTSEKICVVSFKLDEKNKRRFDAAMRANGTTVSKQLRDAVLAYLKEMDAGVEHPQFRLGLGDSIN' A
#
# COMPACT_ATOMS: atom_id res chain seq x y z
N MET A 1 -5.04 20.64 17.51
CA MET A 1 -4.91 19.53 16.55
C MET A 1 -5.26 20.06 15.18
N THR A 2 -4.29 20.33 14.32
CA THR A 2 -4.54 20.65 12.92
C THR A 2 -5.03 19.38 12.25
N SER A 3 -6.31 19.34 11.87
CA SER A 3 -6.84 18.26 11.03
C SER A 3 -6.15 18.38 9.67
N GLU A 4 -5.14 17.56 9.42
CA GLU A 4 -4.53 17.48 8.11
C GLU A 4 -5.59 17.08 7.08
N LYS A 5 -5.59 17.77 5.94
CA LYS A 5 -6.57 17.49 4.88
C LYS A 5 -6.17 16.20 4.18
N ILE A 6 -7.08 15.23 4.16
CA ILE A 6 -6.92 14.00 3.37
C ILE A 6 -7.02 14.36 1.88
N CYS A 7 -6.00 13.99 1.11
CA CYS A 7 -5.97 14.16 -0.34
C CYS A 7 -6.08 12.82 -1.06
N VAL A 8 -6.71 12.82 -2.25
CA VAL A 8 -6.79 11.64 -3.11
C VAL A 8 -5.47 11.46 -3.86
N VAL A 9 -4.96 10.23 -3.87
CA VAL A 9 -3.83 9.82 -4.72
C VAL A 9 -4.36 8.84 -5.77
N SER A 10 -4.06 9.09 -7.04
CA SER A 10 -4.49 8.25 -8.16
C SER A 10 -3.34 7.97 -9.12
N PHE A 11 -3.38 6.80 -9.74
CA PHE A 11 -2.45 6.36 -10.77
C PHE A 11 -3.19 5.45 -11.76
N LYS A 12 -2.63 5.29 -12.95
CA LYS A 12 -3.24 4.48 -14.01
C LYS A 12 -2.72 3.04 -13.95
N LEU A 13 -3.62 2.09 -14.18
CA LEU A 13 -3.33 0.67 -14.34
C LEU A 13 -4.23 0.10 -15.43
N ASP A 14 -3.72 -0.87 -16.19
CA ASP A 14 -4.57 -1.67 -17.07
C ASP A 14 -5.64 -2.39 -16.25
N GLU A 15 -6.83 -2.52 -16.82
CA GLU A 15 -7.98 -3.11 -16.12
C GLU A 15 -7.68 -4.52 -15.61
N LYS A 16 -6.99 -5.34 -16.42
CA LYS A 16 -6.56 -6.69 -16.03
C LYS A 16 -5.71 -6.68 -14.76
N ASN A 17 -4.74 -5.76 -14.70
CA ASN A 17 -3.81 -5.65 -13.57
C ASN A 17 -4.54 -5.11 -12.33
N LYS A 18 -5.42 -4.11 -12.51
CA LYS A 18 -6.28 -3.60 -11.43
C LYS A 18 -7.14 -4.72 -10.83
N ARG A 19 -7.83 -5.50 -11.65
CA ARG A 19 -8.68 -6.61 -11.19
C ARG A 19 -7.88 -7.66 -10.42
N ARG A 20 -6.70 -8.04 -10.93
CA ARG A 20 -5.79 -8.98 -10.26
C ARG A 20 -5.34 -8.44 -8.90
N PHE A 21 -4.99 -7.16 -8.83
CA PHE A 21 -4.56 -6.53 -7.59
C PHE A 21 -5.70 -6.44 -6.56
N ASP A 22 -6.89 -6.00 -6.99
CA ASP A 22 -8.09 -5.97 -6.15
C ASP A 22 -8.42 -7.36 -5.56
N ALA A 23 -8.30 -8.42 -6.36
CA ALA A 23 -8.54 -9.78 -5.90
C ALA A 23 -7.52 -10.22 -4.82
N ALA A 24 -6.24 -9.92 -5.02
CA ALA A 24 -5.19 -10.24 -4.04
C ALA A 24 -5.40 -9.51 -2.70
N MET A 25 -5.85 -8.25 -2.72
CA MET A 25 -6.20 -7.52 -1.50
C MET A 25 -7.37 -8.15 -0.76
N ARG A 26 -8.46 -8.49 -1.49
CA ARG A 26 -9.64 -9.11 -0.90
C ARG A 26 -9.35 -10.46 -0.28
N ALA A 27 -8.51 -11.28 -0.91
CA ALA A 27 -8.06 -12.55 -0.35
C ALA A 27 -7.34 -12.38 1.00
N ASN A 28 -6.70 -11.24 1.22
CA ASN A 28 -6.03 -10.86 2.47
C ASN A 28 -6.93 -10.05 3.43
N GLY A 29 -8.24 -9.96 3.17
CA GLY A 29 -9.18 -9.23 4.04
C GLY A 29 -8.95 -7.71 4.08
N THR A 30 -8.30 -7.14 3.07
CA THR A 30 -7.99 -5.70 2.98
C THR A 30 -8.52 -5.06 1.69
N THR A 31 -8.35 -3.75 1.56
CA THR A 31 -8.64 -2.99 0.34
C THR A 31 -7.36 -2.43 -0.25
N VAL A 32 -7.35 -2.18 -1.57
CA VAL A 32 -6.21 -1.53 -2.25
C VAL A 32 -5.82 -0.22 -1.57
N SER A 33 -6.80 0.64 -1.28
CA SER A 33 -6.52 1.94 -0.68
C SER A 33 -5.96 1.83 0.74
N LYS A 34 -6.40 0.85 1.52
CA LYS A 34 -5.81 0.59 2.85
C LYS A 34 -4.39 0.09 2.70
N GLN A 35 -4.16 -0.92 1.86
CA GLN A 35 -2.85 -1.54 1.70
C GLN A 35 -1.79 -0.57 1.19
N LEU A 36 -2.14 0.24 0.19
CA LEU A 36 -1.24 1.26 -0.35
C LEU A 36 -0.97 2.37 0.67
N ARG A 37 -1.99 2.81 1.43
CA ARG A 37 -1.78 3.80 2.49
C ARG A 37 -0.80 3.28 3.54
N ASP A 38 -1.01 2.06 4.03
CA ASP A 38 -0.17 1.47 5.06
C ASP A 38 1.27 1.28 4.55
N ALA A 39 1.43 0.87 3.29
CA ALA A 39 2.75 0.74 2.65
C ALA A 39 3.47 2.10 2.49
N VAL A 40 2.77 3.17 2.09
CA VAL A 40 3.33 4.53 2.01
C VAL A 40 3.79 4.99 3.39
N LEU A 41 2.96 4.84 4.42
CA LEU A 41 3.28 5.31 5.77
C LEU A 41 4.46 4.53 6.37
N ALA A 42 4.53 3.22 6.14
CA ALA A 42 5.66 2.41 6.55
C ALA A 42 6.96 2.84 5.85
N TYR A 43 6.90 3.08 4.54
CA TYR A 43 8.04 3.58 3.78
C TYR A 43 8.54 4.93 4.30
N LEU A 44 7.64 5.89 4.54
CA LEU A 44 8.00 7.21 5.07
C LEU A 44 8.63 7.10 6.47
N LYS A 45 8.10 6.22 7.33
CA LYS A 45 8.68 5.95 8.65
C LYS A 45 10.10 5.39 8.56
N GLU A 46 10.37 4.49 7.61
CA GLU A 46 11.73 3.96 7.38
C GLU A 46 12.68 5.05 6.86
N MET A 47 12.20 5.91 5.95
CA MET A 47 12.95 7.09 5.51
C MET A 47 13.31 8.02 6.67
N ASP A 48 12.33 8.37 7.50
CA ASP A 48 12.53 9.26 8.65
C ASP A 48 13.48 8.66 9.70
N ALA A 49 13.57 7.33 9.77
CA ALA A 49 14.49 6.60 10.64
C ALA A 49 15.92 6.45 10.06
N GLY A 50 16.16 6.91 8.83
CA GLY A 50 17.47 6.80 8.18
C GLY A 50 17.83 5.40 7.68
N VAL A 51 16.83 4.57 7.35
CA VAL A 51 17.08 3.27 6.70
C VAL A 51 17.68 3.51 5.31
N GLU A 52 18.76 2.79 4.97
CA GLU A 52 19.54 3.02 3.74
C GLU A 52 18.74 2.76 2.45
N HIS A 53 17.86 1.75 2.46
CA HIS A 53 17.04 1.34 1.31
C HIS A 53 15.59 1.00 1.72
N PRO A 54 14.77 2.00 2.08
CA PRO A 54 13.37 1.79 2.43
C PRO A 54 12.61 1.25 1.21
N GLN A 55 11.61 0.39 1.43
CA GLN A 55 10.84 -0.22 0.33
C GLN A 55 9.34 -0.19 0.54
N PHE A 56 8.61 -0.06 -0.56
CA PHE A 56 7.16 -0.25 -0.59
C PHE A 56 6.83 -1.72 -0.42
N ARG A 57 6.40 -2.11 0.79
CA ARG A 57 5.99 -3.49 1.10
C ARG A 57 4.48 -3.55 1.27
N LEU A 58 3.84 -4.48 0.56
CA LEU A 58 2.40 -4.65 0.62
C LEU A 58 1.94 -5.61 1.73
N GLY A 59 2.85 -6.17 2.53
CA GLY A 59 2.50 -7.00 3.70
C GLY A 59 1.52 -8.14 3.43
N LEU A 60 1.33 -8.53 2.16
CA LEU A 60 0.50 -9.66 1.78
C LEU A 60 1.36 -10.86 2.15
N GLY A 61 0.90 -11.67 3.10
CA GLY A 61 1.65 -12.84 3.54
C GLY A 61 2.05 -13.70 2.34
N ASP A 62 3.17 -14.41 2.48
CA ASP A 62 3.54 -15.48 1.56
C ASP A 62 2.48 -16.58 1.65
N SER A 63 1.36 -16.42 0.94
CA SER A 63 0.42 -17.51 0.67
C SER A 63 1.04 -18.47 -0.33
N ILE A 64 2.17 -19.08 0.05
CA ILE A 64 2.66 -20.32 -0.53
C ILE A 64 2.51 -21.37 0.55
N ASN A 65 1.35 -22.02 0.56
CA ASN A 65 1.18 -23.45 0.83
C ASN A 65 -0.15 -23.90 0.27
#